data_AF-A0AAV0MZ39-F1
#
_entry.id   AF-A0AAV0MZ39-F1
#
_cell.length_a   1.000
_cell.length_b   1.000
_cell.length_c   1.000
_cell.angle_alpha   90.00
_cell.angle_beta   90.00
_cell.angle_gamma   90.00
#
_symmetry.space_group_name_H-M   'P 1'
#
loop_
_entity.id
_entity.type
_entity.pdbx_description
1 polymer ?
#
loop_
_entity_poly.entity_id
_entity_poly.type
_entity_poly.pdbx_seq_one_letter_code
_entity_poly.pdbx_strand_id
1 'polypeptide(L)'
;MMDVERSSLCNCVVNFLLEENYVLTAFELLHELLDDGRDHHAIRLKEFFSDPSNFPPDQISRLNSLRVADPQSLLEEKEATQEKLALSEYELRLAQEDISKLKSELQKRVELSPTQLTESTPDAAGSPGSDLLKRKKDGSSFDLGPLNNNERRDLNCAVQEYLRLAGYRLTAMTFYEEVTDQNLDVWQNTPASVPDALRHYYYQYLSSTSEAAKEKVAMIRENESLLKSSEILNEEKGRLLKNKELADNQISGLTKSLETFQKDVKDKENQVQIR
;
A
#
# COMPACT_ATOMS: atom_id res chain seq x y z
N MET A 1 15.35 3.36 14.99
CA MET A 1 15.43 3.12 13.53
C MET A 1 14.91 1.73 13.17
N MET A 2 15.39 0.64 13.80
CA MET A 2 14.89 -0.74 13.55
C MET A 2 13.39 -0.93 13.82
N ASP A 3 12.83 -0.23 14.80
CA ASP A 3 11.41 -0.38 15.17
C ASP A 3 10.45 0.19 14.10
N VAL A 4 10.90 1.23 13.39
CA VAL A 4 10.14 1.87 12.31
C VAL A 4 10.13 0.96 11.07
N GLU A 5 11.25 0.31 10.76
CA GLU A 5 11.35 -0.65 9.65
C GLU A 5 10.52 -1.92 9.89
N ARG A 6 10.52 -2.43 11.12
CA ARG A 6 9.65 -3.55 11.52
C ARG A 6 8.17 -3.19 11.45
N SER A 7 7.83 -1.98 11.87
CA SER A 7 6.47 -1.47 11.79
C SER A 7 6.00 -1.26 10.36
N SER A 8 6.86 -0.76 9.47
CA SER A 8 6.51 -0.63 8.05
C SER A 8 6.31 -2.01 7.41
N LEU A 9 7.17 -2.98 7.73
CA LEU A 9 7.08 -4.33 7.17
C LEU A 9 5.81 -5.07 7.63
N CYS A 10 5.41 -4.91 8.89
CA CYS A 10 4.16 -5.48 9.40
C CYS A 10 2.95 -4.96 8.60
N ASN A 11 2.89 -3.64 8.36
CA ASN A 11 1.84 -3.04 7.54
C ASN A 11 1.86 -3.57 6.09
N CYS A 12 3.04 -3.82 5.50
CA CYS A 12 3.13 -4.45 4.18
C CYS A 12 2.47 -5.83 4.17
N VAL A 13 2.76 -6.64 5.18
CA VAL A 13 2.23 -8.01 5.31
C VAL A 13 0.72 -7.98 5.51
N VAL A 14 0.21 -7.12 6.40
CA VAL A 14 -1.24 -6.95 6.61
C VAL A 14 -1.96 -6.60 5.31
N ASN A 15 -1.43 -5.65 4.53
CA ASN A 15 -2.03 -5.30 3.24
C ASN A 15 -1.99 -6.47 2.26
N PHE A 16 -0.85 -7.15 2.16
CA PHE A 16 -0.70 -8.31 1.28
C PHE A 16 -1.72 -9.41 1.60
N LEU A 17 -1.90 -9.74 2.88
CA LEU A 17 -2.85 -10.79 3.30
C LEU A 17 -4.29 -10.43 2.94
N LEU A 18 -4.68 -9.15 3.08
CA LEU A 18 -6.03 -8.70 2.75
C LEU A 18 -6.29 -8.66 1.23
N GLU A 19 -5.32 -8.17 0.45
CA GLU A 19 -5.47 -8.04 -1.01
C GLU A 19 -5.46 -9.40 -1.71
N GLU A 20 -4.61 -10.34 -1.27
CA GLU A 20 -4.56 -11.69 -1.83
C GLU A 20 -5.56 -12.66 -1.16
N ASN A 21 -6.47 -12.13 -0.34
CA ASN A 21 -7.57 -12.87 0.28
C ASN A 21 -7.12 -14.04 1.19
N TYR A 22 -5.97 -13.90 1.85
CA TYR A 22 -5.51 -14.78 2.93
C TYR A 22 -6.16 -14.40 4.26
N VAL A 23 -7.50 -14.50 4.30
CA VAL A 23 -8.33 -13.96 5.39
C VAL A 23 -8.11 -14.72 6.70
N LEU A 24 -7.88 -16.04 6.65
CA LEU A 24 -7.65 -16.83 7.85
C LEU A 24 -6.30 -16.45 8.48
N THR A 25 -5.25 -16.33 7.66
CA THR A 25 -3.95 -15.85 8.12
C THR A 25 -4.05 -14.43 8.67
N ALA A 26 -4.75 -13.52 7.99
CA ALA A 26 -4.95 -12.15 8.47
C ALA A 26 -5.66 -12.12 9.83
N PHE A 27 -6.63 -13.03 10.04
CA PHE A 27 -7.36 -13.14 11.30
C PHE A 27 -6.49 -13.66 12.44
N GLU A 28 -5.62 -14.64 12.19
CA GLU A 28 -4.69 -15.11 13.20
C GLU A 28 -3.62 -14.07 13.53
N LEU A 29 -3.11 -13.35 12.52
CA LEU A 29 -2.16 -12.26 12.73
C LEU A 29 -2.75 -11.17 13.60
N LEU A 30 -4.04 -10.85 13.42
CA LEU A 30 -4.75 -9.93 14.31
C LEU A 30 -4.63 -10.39 15.76
N HIS A 31 -4.94 -11.65 16.07
CA HIS A 31 -4.93 -12.14 17.44
C HIS A 31 -3.52 -12.18 18.03
N GLU A 32 -2.52 -12.69 17.30
CA GLU A 32 -1.14 -12.69 17.80
C GLU A 32 -0.60 -11.25 17.99
N LEU A 33 -1.02 -10.28 17.18
CA LEU A 33 -0.68 -8.86 17.40
C LEU A 33 -1.32 -8.29 18.66
N LEU A 34 -2.55 -8.67 18.98
CA LEU A 34 -3.24 -8.22 20.20
C LEU A 34 -2.63 -8.86 21.46
N ASP A 35 -2.33 -10.16 21.39
CA ASP A 35 -1.70 -10.89 22.48
C ASP A 35 -0.31 -10.33 22.81
N ASP A 36 0.42 -9.88 21.78
CA ASP A 36 1.71 -9.21 21.93
C ASP A 36 1.62 -7.71 22.30
N GLY A 37 0.41 -7.15 22.45
CA GLY A 37 0.18 -5.75 22.80
C GLY A 37 0.50 -4.74 21.67
N ARG A 38 0.57 -5.20 20.42
CA ARG A 38 0.85 -4.39 19.21
C ARG A 38 -0.43 -3.92 18.53
N ASP A 39 -1.31 -3.30 19.31
CA ASP A 39 -2.63 -2.82 18.84
C ASP A 39 -2.56 -1.88 17.63
N HIS A 40 -1.50 -1.08 17.53
CA HIS A 40 -1.33 -0.08 16.49
C HIS A 40 -1.08 -0.69 15.10
N HIS A 41 -0.47 -1.87 15.01
CA HIS A 41 -0.33 -2.60 13.74
C HIS A 41 -1.63 -3.32 13.35
N ALA A 42 -2.50 -3.58 14.32
CA ALA A 42 -3.75 -4.31 14.13
C ALA A 42 -4.93 -3.43 13.68
N ILE A 43 -4.79 -2.09 13.62
CA ILE A 43 -5.89 -1.16 13.33
C ILE A 43 -6.63 -1.54 12.04
N ARG A 44 -5.89 -1.75 10.95
CA ARG A 44 -6.47 -2.10 9.65
C ARG A 44 -7.18 -3.45 9.66
N LEU A 45 -6.63 -4.44 10.36
CA LEU A 45 -7.26 -5.75 10.53
C LEU A 45 -8.55 -5.62 11.36
N LYS A 46 -8.53 -4.85 12.46
CA LYS A 46 -9.72 -4.58 13.26
C LYS A 46 -10.82 -3.93 12.44
N GLU A 47 -10.50 -2.93 11.62
CA GLU A 47 -11.45 -2.28 10.72
C GLU A 47 -12.03 -3.27 9.72
N PHE A 48 -11.19 -4.08 9.07
CA PHE A 48 -11.62 -5.07 8.09
C PHE A 48 -12.57 -6.13 8.68
N PHE A 49 -12.23 -6.71 9.84
CA PHE A 49 -13.04 -7.74 10.50
C PHE A 49 -14.27 -7.18 11.23
N SER A 50 -14.31 -5.87 11.50
CA SER A 50 -15.48 -5.22 12.10
C SER A 50 -16.51 -4.78 11.07
N ASP A 51 -16.17 -4.79 9.78
CA ASP A 51 -17.06 -4.34 8.71
C ASP A 51 -18.19 -5.36 8.46
N PRO A 52 -19.46 -5.01 8.73
CA PRO A 52 -20.60 -5.90 8.52
C PRO A 52 -20.84 -6.23 7.04
N SER A 53 -20.29 -5.44 6.11
CA SER A 53 -20.40 -5.72 4.68
C SER A 53 -19.51 -6.88 4.24
N ASN A 54 -18.32 -7.02 4.85
CA ASN A 54 -17.41 -8.13 4.61
C ASN A 54 -17.86 -9.38 5.38
N PHE A 55 -18.41 -9.19 6.59
CA PHE A 55 -18.85 -10.29 7.45
C PHE A 55 -20.30 -10.08 7.94
N PRO A 56 -21.30 -10.43 7.11
CA PRO A 56 -22.70 -10.22 7.47
C PRO A 56 -23.09 -11.04 8.71
N PRO A 57 -23.70 -10.42 9.74
CA PRO A 57 -24.00 -11.09 11.00
C PRO A 57 -24.93 -12.30 10.82
N ASP A 58 -25.83 -12.26 9.84
CA ASP A 58 -26.74 -13.36 9.51
C ASP A 58 -25.99 -14.59 8.98
N GLN A 59 -24.88 -14.39 8.25
CA GLN A 59 -24.03 -15.48 7.78
C GLN A 59 -23.23 -16.08 8.94
N ILE A 60 -22.64 -15.22 9.78
CA ILE A 60 -21.88 -15.65 10.96
C ILE A 60 -22.77 -16.45 11.91
N SER A 61 -23.99 -15.99 12.16
CA SER A 61 -24.95 -16.67 13.04
C SER A 61 -25.33 -18.07 12.52
N ARG A 62 -25.56 -18.20 11.20
CA ARG A 62 -25.77 -19.50 10.56
C ARG A 62 -24.56 -20.42 10.72
N LEU A 63 -23.35 -19.93 10.46
CA LEU A 63 -22.12 -20.71 10.59
C LEU A 63 -21.84 -21.14 12.05
N ASN A 64 -22.12 -20.28 13.01
CA ASN A 64 -22.00 -20.62 14.43
C ASN A 64 -23.01 -21.69 14.86
N SER A 65 -24.20 -21.71 14.23
CA SER A 65 -25.19 -22.76 14.44
C SER A 65 -24.69 -24.12 13.95
N LEU A 66 -23.91 -24.15 12.86
CA LEU A 66 -23.31 -25.39 12.34
C LEU A 66 -22.27 -26.01 13.29
N ARG A 67 -21.54 -25.19 14.07
CA ARG A 67 -20.58 -25.72 15.08
C ARG A 67 -21.26 -26.53 16.19
N VAL A 68 -22.55 -26.30 16.42
CA VAL A 68 -23.36 -26.97 17.45
C VAL A 68 -24.23 -28.08 16.84
N ALA A 69 -24.27 -28.20 15.51
CA ALA A 69 -25.07 -29.18 14.81
C ALA A 69 -24.44 -30.57 14.85
N ASP A 70 -25.28 -31.59 14.88
CA ASP A 70 -24.87 -32.99 14.79
C ASP A 70 -24.23 -33.28 13.41
N PRO A 71 -23.13 -34.06 13.33
CA PRO A 71 -22.43 -34.35 12.08
C PRO A 71 -23.32 -34.94 10.98
N GLN A 72 -24.35 -35.71 11.34
CA GLN A 72 -25.27 -36.28 10.36
C GLN A 72 -26.16 -35.21 9.72
N SER A 73 -26.63 -34.26 10.53
CA SER A 73 -27.41 -33.11 10.06
C SER A 73 -26.61 -32.21 9.13
N LEU A 74 -25.30 -32.02 9.40
CA LEU A 74 -24.41 -31.24 8.55
C LEU A 74 -24.20 -31.91 7.18
N LEU A 75 -24.10 -33.23 7.14
CA LEU A 75 -23.97 -33.97 5.90
C LEU A 75 -25.25 -33.84 5.05
N GLU A 76 -26.42 -33.97 5.66
CA GLU A 76 -27.71 -33.83 4.98
C GLU A 76 -27.93 -32.41 4.43
N GLU A 77 -27.56 -31.37 5.18
CA GLU A 77 -27.62 -29.98 4.71
C GLU A 77 -26.64 -29.73 3.54
N LYS A 78 -25.44 -30.30 3.60
CA LYS A 78 -24.46 -30.24 2.50
C LYS A 78 -25.03 -30.90 1.24
N GLU A 79 -25.60 -32.09 1.35
CA GLU A 79 -26.20 -32.80 0.22
C GLU A 79 -27.37 -32.01 -0.37
N ALA A 80 -28.26 -31.46 0.48
CA ALA A 80 -29.38 -30.63 0.05
C ALA A 80 -28.95 -29.32 -0.65
N THR A 81 -27.89 -28.67 -0.18
CA THR A 81 -27.34 -27.46 -0.82
C THR A 81 -26.66 -27.80 -2.16
N GLN A 82 -25.99 -28.94 -2.24
CA GLN A 82 -25.40 -29.44 -3.48
C GLN A 82 -26.47 -29.79 -4.53
N GLU A 83 -27.58 -30.39 -4.14
CA GLU A 83 -28.72 -30.66 -5.04
C GLU A 83 -29.34 -29.36 -5.56
N LYS A 84 -29.57 -28.38 -4.68
CA LYS A 84 -30.07 -27.05 -5.07
C LYS A 84 -29.13 -26.34 -6.05
N LEU A 85 -27.82 -26.43 -5.82
CA LEU A 85 -26.82 -25.88 -6.75
C LEU A 85 -26.96 -26.52 -8.13
N ALA A 86 -27.04 -27.86 -8.19
CA ALA A 86 -27.19 -28.58 -9.46
C ALA A 86 -28.46 -28.19 -10.23
N LEU A 87 -29.58 -27.98 -9.52
CA LEU A 87 -30.83 -27.49 -10.11
C LEU A 87 -30.66 -26.06 -10.67
N SER A 88 -30.05 -25.16 -9.89
CA SER A 88 -29.83 -23.77 -10.33
C SER A 88 -28.86 -23.67 -11.51
N GLU A 89 -27.81 -24.49 -11.54
CA GLU A 89 -26.89 -24.58 -12.69
C GLU A 89 -27.58 -25.08 -13.95
N TYR A 90 -28.52 -26.02 -13.81
CA TYR A 90 -29.36 -26.48 -14.93
C TYR A 90 -30.27 -25.37 -15.45
N GLU A 91 -30.98 -24.66 -14.56
CA GLU A 91 -31.81 -23.51 -14.91
C GLU A 91 -31.01 -22.39 -15.59
N LEU A 92 -29.80 -22.11 -15.07
CA LEU A 92 -28.89 -21.13 -15.66
C LEU A 92 -28.51 -21.52 -17.09
N ARG A 93 -28.20 -22.80 -17.34
CA ARG A 93 -27.88 -23.30 -18.67
C ARG A 93 -29.04 -23.13 -19.64
N LEU A 94 -30.26 -23.43 -19.18
CA LEU A 94 -31.48 -23.26 -19.97
C LEU A 94 -31.69 -21.78 -20.33
N ALA A 95 -31.55 -20.88 -19.35
CA ALA A 95 -31.67 -19.44 -19.56
C ALA A 95 -30.60 -18.90 -20.53
N GLN A 96 -29.35 -19.39 -20.44
CA GLN A 96 -28.28 -19.02 -21.37
C GLN A 96 -28.56 -19.49 -22.80
N GLU A 97 -29.14 -20.68 -22.97
CA GLU A 97 -29.56 -21.19 -24.27
C GLU A 97 -30.69 -20.33 -24.86
N ASP A 98 -31.69 -19.99 -24.07
CA ASP A 98 -32.80 -19.12 -24.50
C ASP A 98 -32.32 -17.70 -24.86
N ILE A 99 -31.41 -17.13 -24.07
CA ILE A 99 -30.76 -15.85 -24.41
C ILE A 99 -30.01 -15.97 -25.74
N SER A 100 -29.32 -17.09 -25.99
CA SER A 100 -28.59 -17.31 -27.24
C SER A 100 -29.53 -17.45 -28.44
N LYS A 101 -30.68 -18.12 -28.28
CA LYS A 101 -31.74 -18.21 -29.29
C LYS A 101 -32.38 -16.86 -29.58
N LEU A 102 -32.71 -16.09 -28.54
CA LEU A 102 -33.28 -14.75 -28.71
C LEU A 102 -32.30 -13.80 -29.40
N LYS A 103 -31.00 -13.87 -29.05
CA LYS A 103 -29.95 -13.09 -29.73
C LYS A 103 -29.83 -13.44 -31.21
N SER A 104 -29.88 -14.72 -31.58
CA SER A 104 -29.80 -15.14 -32.98
C SER A 104 -31.04 -14.77 -33.77
N GLU A 105 -32.24 -14.88 -33.19
CA GLU A 105 -33.50 -14.42 -33.81
C GLU A 105 -33.51 -12.89 -33.99
N LEU A 106 -32.99 -12.14 -33.02
CA LEU A 106 -32.88 -10.68 -33.11
C LEU A 106 -31.88 -10.27 -34.19
N GLN A 107 -30.72 -10.92 -34.26
CA GLN A 107 -29.75 -10.71 -35.34
C GLN A 107 -30.35 -11.06 -36.71
N LYS A 108 -31.07 -12.18 -36.81
CA LYS A 108 -31.77 -12.57 -38.03
C LYS A 108 -32.84 -11.56 -38.43
N ARG A 109 -33.56 -10.94 -37.49
CA ARG A 109 -34.53 -9.86 -37.78
C ARG A 109 -33.88 -8.57 -38.26
N VAL A 110 -32.71 -8.23 -37.71
CA VAL A 110 -31.90 -7.10 -38.18
C VAL A 110 -31.35 -7.37 -39.59
N GLU A 111 -30.96 -8.61 -39.90
CA GLU A 111 -30.48 -9.02 -41.23
C GLU A 111 -31.62 -9.17 -42.26
N LEU A 112 -32.81 -9.58 -41.84
CA LEU A 112 -34.01 -9.72 -42.70
C LEU A 112 -34.76 -8.40 -42.95
N SER A 113 -34.27 -7.27 -42.41
CA SER A 113 -34.77 -5.94 -42.74
C SER A 113 -33.88 -5.19 -43.73
N PRO A 114 -33.98 -5.45 -45.06
CA PRO A 114 -33.52 -4.51 -46.06
C PRO A 114 -34.68 -3.63 -46.59
N THR A 115 -34.54 -2.32 -46.38
CA THR A 115 -35.12 -1.20 -47.20
C THR A 115 -36.47 -0.60 -46.81
N GLN A 116 -36.46 0.60 -46.20
CA GLN A 116 -36.86 1.93 -46.76
C GLN A 116 -36.07 2.97 -45.94
N LEU A 117 -35.23 3.89 -46.45
CA LEU A 117 -35.33 4.72 -47.64
C LEU A 117 -33.93 5.03 -48.22
N THR A 118 -33.87 4.98 -49.54
CA THR A 118 -32.77 5.51 -50.37
C THR A 118 -33.27 6.79 -51.03
N GLU A 119 -32.54 7.90 -50.88
CA GLU A 119 -32.39 9.07 -51.78
C GLU A 119 -31.81 10.20 -50.90
N SER A 120 -30.54 10.59 -50.99
CA SER A 120 -29.88 11.12 -52.19
C SER A 120 -28.37 11.36 -51.94
N THR A 121 -27.55 10.99 -52.91
CA THR A 121 -26.15 11.46 -53.18
C THR A 121 -26.20 12.43 -54.38
N PRO A 122 -25.18 13.25 -54.75
CA PRO A 122 -23.72 13.15 -54.49
C PRO A 122 -23.04 14.50 -54.09
N ASP A 123 -21.81 14.53 -53.54
CA ASP A 123 -20.61 14.73 -54.36
C ASP A 123 -19.28 14.50 -53.59
N ALA A 124 -18.29 14.04 -54.38
CA ALA A 124 -16.84 14.19 -54.26
C ALA A 124 -16.03 13.32 -53.27
N ALA A 125 -15.68 12.14 -53.78
CA ALA A 125 -14.29 11.67 -54.02
C ALA A 125 -13.28 11.56 -52.85
N GLY A 126 -12.78 10.32 -52.65
CA GLY A 126 -11.42 10.08 -52.17
C GLY A 126 -11.27 9.00 -51.08
N SER A 127 -11.05 7.75 -51.48
CA SER A 127 -10.46 6.67 -50.66
C SER A 127 -8.94 6.88 -50.51
N PRO A 128 -8.17 6.17 -49.66
CA PRO A 128 -8.45 5.44 -48.40
C PRO A 128 -7.61 6.01 -47.23
N GLY A 129 -8.06 5.85 -45.99
CA GLY A 129 -7.32 6.35 -44.84
C GLY A 129 -7.69 5.66 -43.54
N SER A 130 -6.95 4.59 -43.24
CA SER A 130 -6.72 4.17 -41.87
C SER A 130 -6.17 5.36 -41.07
N ASP A 131 -6.44 5.31 -39.77
CA ASP A 131 -5.68 6.01 -38.73
C ASP A 131 -6.19 7.39 -38.26
N LEU A 132 -6.08 7.57 -36.94
CA LEU A 132 -6.18 8.82 -36.18
C LEU A 132 -7.56 9.35 -35.78
N LEU A 133 -8.13 8.76 -34.72
CA LEU A 133 -8.47 9.47 -33.47
C LEU A 133 -8.66 8.48 -32.30
N LYS A 134 -7.68 7.59 -32.10
CA LYS A 134 -7.35 6.99 -30.80
C LYS A 134 -5.92 7.38 -30.44
N ARG A 135 -5.66 8.68 -30.42
CA ARG A 135 -4.42 9.21 -29.86
C ARG A 135 -4.68 9.57 -28.41
N LYS A 136 -4.15 8.72 -27.53
CA LYS A 136 -3.51 9.11 -26.29
C LYS A 136 -4.47 9.61 -25.21
N LYS A 137 -5.05 8.66 -24.47
CA LYS A 137 -5.12 8.79 -23.02
C LYS A 137 -4.15 7.78 -22.43
N ASP A 138 -2.88 8.14 -22.50
CA ASP A 138 -1.90 7.71 -21.51
C ASP A 138 -2.45 8.10 -20.13
N GLY A 139 -2.37 7.16 -19.21
CA GLY A 139 -3.19 7.12 -18.01
C GLY A 139 -3.95 5.80 -17.94
N SER A 140 -3.26 4.70 -18.30
CA SER A 140 -3.60 3.37 -17.81
C SER A 140 -3.78 3.52 -16.31
N SER A 141 -5.02 3.42 -15.86
CA SER A 141 -5.34 3.02 -14.51
C SER A 141 -4.55 1.74 -14.25
N PHE A 142 -3.44 1.86 -13.54
CA PHE A 142 -2.72 0.71 -13.01
C PHE A 142 -3.52 0.17 -11.82
N ASP A 143 -4.69 -0.36 -12.14
CA ASP A 143 -5.31 -1.38 -11.31
C ASP A 143 -4.35 -2.57 -11.38
N LEU A 144 -3.72 -2.91 -10.26
CA LEU A 144 -2.78 -4.03 -10.18
C LEU A 144 -3.59 -5.31 -10.30
N GLY A 145 -3.96 -5.67 -11.53
CA GLY A 145 -4.64 -6.93 -11.82
C GLY A 145 -3.95 -8.13 -11.14
N PRO A 146 -4.63 -9.29 -11.09
CA PRO A 146 -4.20 -10.45 -10.31
C PRO A 146 -2.68 -10.69 -10.41
N LEU A 147 -2.00 -10.75 -9.26
CA LEU A 147 -0.55 -10.95 -9.18
C LEU A 147 -0.10 -12.07 -10.13
N ASN A 148 1.05 -11.87 -10.80
CA ASN A 148 1.64 -12.94 -11.59
C ASN A 148 1.99 -14.10 -10.66
N ASN A 149 1.68 -15.34 -11.04
CA ASN A 149 1.85 -16.53 -10.19
C ASN A 149 3.28 -16.66 -9.61
N ASN A 150 4.29 -16.22 -10.37
CA ASN A 150 5.68 -16.24 -9.90
C ASN A 150 5.93 -15.18 -8.81
N GLU A 151 5.38 -13.98 -8.97
CA GLU A 151 5.51 -12.88 -8.01
C GLU A 151 4.76 -13.20 -6.71
N ARG A 152 3.55 -13.76 -6.82
CA ARG A 152 2.80 -14.27 -5.66
C ARG A 152 3.61 -15.31 -4.89
N ARG A 153 4.27 -16.23 -5.58
CA ARG A 153 5.10 -17.25 -4.93
C ARG A 153 6.27 -16.65 -4.17
N ASP A 154 6.97 -15.71 -4.77
CA ASP A 154 8.11 -15.07 -4.13
C ASP A 154 7.67 -14.24 -2.90
N LEU A 155 6.50 -13.58 -2.99
CA LEU A 155 5.89 -12.84 -1.89
C LEU A 155 5.39 -13.76 -0.77
N ASN A 156 4.73 -14.87 -1.10
CA ASN A 156 4.28 -15.85 -0.12
C ASN A 156 5.45 -16.38 0.70
N CYS A 157 6.56 -16.72 0.04
CA CYS A 157 7.76 -17.16 0.75
C CYS A 157 8.36 -16.06 1.64
N ALA A 158 8.35 -14.80 1.17
CA ALA A 158 8.83 -13.66 1.96
C ALA A 158 7.94 -13.39 3.20
N VAL A 159 6.62 -13.46 3.04
CA VAL A 159 5.65 -13.34 4.14
C VAL A 159 5.83 -14.47 5.14
N GLN A 160 5.95 -15.71 4.65
CA GLN A 160 6.19 -16.87 5.50
C GLN A 160 7.46 -16.71 6.34
N GLU A 161 8.54 -16.23 5.73
CA GLU A 161 9.79 -16.00 6.45
C GLU A 161 9.68 -14.85 7.45
N TYR A 162 8.99 -13.76 7.09
CA TYR A 162 8.71 -12.67 8.02
C TYR A 162 7.96 -13.16 9.26
N LEU A 163 6.86 -13.91 9.07
CA LEU A 163 6.03 -14.42 10.15
C LEU A 163 6.85 -15.31 11.09
N ARG A 164 7.68 -16.19 10.51
CA ARG A 164 8.60 -17.06 11.25
C ARG A 164 9.64 -16.29 12.04
N LEU A 165 10.30 -15.29 11.44
CA LEU A 165 11.34 -14.48 12.10
C LEU A 165 10.77 -13.53 13.17
N ALA A 166 9.56 -13.04 12.97
CA ALA A 166 8.88 -12.17 13.92
C ALA A 166 8.26 -12.94 15.11
N GLY A 167 8.20 -14.28 15.03
CA GLY A 167 7.71 -15.13 16.11
C GLY A 167 6.20 -15.39 16.07
N TYR A 168 5.52 -15.03 14.98
CA TYR A 168 4.10 -15.31 14.74
C TYR A 168 3.91 -16.75 14.28
N ARG A 169 4.11 -17.70 15.20
CA ARG A 169 4.23 -19.13 14.86
C ARG A 169 2.89 -19.72 14.43
N LEU A 170 1.80 -19.27 15.05
CA LEU A 170 0.46 -19.72 14.72
C LEU A 170 0.05 -19.18 13.34
N THR A 171 0.20 -17.86 13.14
CA THR A 171 -0.05 -17.23 11.84
C THR A 171 0.80 -17.85 10.72
N ALA A 172 2.09 -18.14 10.96
CA ALA A 172 2.95 -18.78 9.96
C ALA A 172 2.51 -20.21 9.62
N MET A 173 1.96 -20.95 10.58
CA MET A 173 1.41 -22.28 10.35
C MET A 173 0.14 -22.20 9.51
N THR A 174 -0.77 -21.30 9.87
CA THR A 174 -2.02 -21.07 9.15
C THR A 174 -1.78 -20.56 7.73
N PHE A 175 -0.80 -19.66 7.53
CA PHE A 175 -0.41 -19.22 6.20
C PHE A 175 0.06 -20.38 5.32
N TYR A 176 0.83 -21.30 5.90
CA TYR A 176 1.29 -22.49 5.19
C TYR A 176 0.14 -23.40 4.77
N GLU A 177 -0.92 -23.50 5.59
CA GLU A 177 -2.11 -24.30 5.28
C GLU A 177 -3.06 -23.61 4.28
N GLU A 178 -3.16 -22.27 4.35
CA GLU A 178 -4.05 -21.48 3.48
C GLU A 178 -3.49 -21.37 2.05
N VAL A 179 -2.16 -21.38 1.87
CA VAL A 179 -1.49 -21.41 0.56
C VAL A 179 -1.45 -22.86 0.02
N THR A 180 -2.56 -23.30 -0.57
CA THR A 180 -2.71 -24.68 -1.08
C THR A 180 -2.11 -24.92 -2.47
N ASP A 181 -1.84 -23.87 -3.23
CA ASP A 181 -1.38 -23.92 -4.62
C ASP A 181 0.15 -24.03 -4.77
N GLN A 182 0.90 -23.81 -3.68
CA GLN A 182 2.36 -23.69 -3.70
C GLN A 182 3.01 -24.51 -2.58
N ASN A 183 4.17 -25.07 -2.88
CA ASN A 183 5.00 -25.71 -1.86
C ASN A 183 6.03 -24.70 -1.33
N LEU A 184 5.80 -24.18 -0.13
CA LEU A 184 6.63 -23.15 0.49
C LEU A 184 7.95 -23.70 1.07
N ASP A 185 8.14 -25.02 1.12
CA ASP A 185 9.38 -25.65 1.61
C ASP A 185 10.51 -25.61 0.57
N VAL A 186 10.19 -25.47 -0.72
CA VAL A 186 11.17 -25.41 -1.82
C VAL A 186 11.63 -23.97 -2.04
N TRP A 187 12.19 -23.35 -1.01
CA TRP A 187 12.81 -22.03 -1.13
C TRP A 187 14.27 -22.18 -1.54
N GLN A 188 14.63 -21.70 -2.74
CA GLN A 188 16.03 -21.58 -3.15
C GLN A 188 16.68 -20.45 -2.35
N ASN A 189 17.30 -20.81 -1.22
CA ASN A 189 18.03 -19.95 -0.30
C ASN A 189 18.87 -18.87 -1.00
N THR A 190 18.28 -17.70 -1.23
CA THR A 190 19.01 -16.49 -1.59
C THR A 190 18.99 -15.58 -0.35
N PRO A 191 20.11 -15.47 0.39
CA PRO A 191 20.13 -14.94 1.76
C PRO A 191 19.99 -13.41 1.87
N ALA A 192 19.25 -12.75 0.97
CA ALA A 192 19.08 -11.29 0.98
C ALA A 192 17.71 -10.77 0.48
N SER A 193 16.72 -11.64 0.22
CA SER A 193 15.55 -11.25 -0.60
C SER A 193 14.31 -10.77 0.18
N VAL A 194 14.14 -11.15 1.45
CA VAL A 194 12.83 -11.03 2.13
C VAL A 194 12.38 -9.60 2.42
N PRO A 195 13.19 -8.72 3.07
CA PRO A 195 12.78 -7.33 3.28
C PRO A 195 12.72 -6.55 1.97
N ASP A 196 13.59 -6.88 1.00
CA ASP A 196 13.67 -6.13 -0.25
C ASP A 196 12.52 -6.46 -1.21
N ALA A 197 12.11 -7.73 -1.31
CA ALA A 197 10.97 -8.15 -2.13
C ALA A 197 9.63 -7.61 -1.58
N LEU A 198 9.40 -7.73 -0.27
CA LEU A 198 8.21 -7.17 0.39
C LEU A 198 8.18 -5.64 0.31
N ARG A 199 9.34 -4.97 0.44
CA ARG A 199 9.44 -3.52 0.24
C ARG A 199 9.22 -3.12 -1.21
N HIS A 200 9.78 -3.85 -2.18
CA HIS A 200 9.56 -3.58 -3.61
C HIS A 200 8.08 -3.74 -3.98
N TYR A 201 7.42 -4.81 -3.54
CA TYR A 201 5.98 -4.99 -3.76
C TYR A 201 5.17 -3.88 -3.09
N TYR A 202 5.47 -3.53 -1.84
CA TYR A 202 4.77 -2.44 -1.16
C TYR A 202 5.00 -1.09 -1.82
N TYR A 203 6.23 -0.76 -2.24
CA TYR A 203 6.51 0.46 -2.98
C TYR A 203 5.80 0.50 -4.34
N GLN A 204 5.67 -0.65 -5.01
CA GLN A 204 4.91 -0.79 -6.24
C GLN A 204 3.40 -0.61 -5.99
N TYR A 205 2.84 -1.25 -4.97
CA TYR A 205 1.45 -1.09 -4.53
C TYR A 205 1.10 0.36 -4.17
N LEU A 206 1.93 1.03 -3.37
CA LEU A 206 1.76 2.45 -3.04
C LEU A 206 1.87 3.37 -4.27
N SER A 207 2.63 2.96 -5.29
CA SER A 207 2.73 3.72 -6.54
C SER A 207 1.55 3.51 -7.49
N SER A 208 0.88 2.37 -7.40
CA SER A 208 -0.30 2.02 -8.20
C SER A 208 -1.61 2.51 -7.58
N THR A 209 -1.70 2.62 -6.25
CA THR A 209 -2.86 3.16 -5.54
C THR A 209 -2.86 4.70 -5.60
N SER A 210 -3.92 5.27 -6.20
CA SER A 210 -4.05 6.71 -6.52
C SER A 210 -3.90 7.65 -5.33
N GLU A 211 -4.22 7.19 -4.11
CA GLU A 211 -4.21 8.01 -2.90
C GLU A 211 -2.84 7.99 -2.21
N ALA A 212 -2.24 6.80 -2.04
CA ALA A 212 -0.89 6.65 -1.50
C ALA A 212 0.19 7.25 -2.43
N ALA A 213 0.01 7.17 -3.74
CA ALA A 213 0.91 7.80 -4.71
C ALA A 213 0.90 9.34 -4.58
N LYS A 214 -0.27 9.93 -4.32
CA LYS A 214 -0.41 11.38 -4.08
C LYS A 214 0.24 11.78 -2.76
N GLU A 215 0.05 11.00 -1.71
CA GLU A 215 0.65 11.25 -0.40
C GLU A 215 2.18 11.14 -0.43
N LYS A 216 2.73 10.14 -1.12
CA LYS A 216 4.18 10.03 -1.35
C LYS A 216 4.73 11.25 -2.08
N VAL A 217 4.04 11.73 -3.12
CA VAL A 217 4.45 12.94 -3.84
C VAL A 217 4.35 14.18 -2.94
N ALA A 218 3.36 14.27 -2.06
CA ALA A 218 3.24 15.35 -1.09
C ALA A 218 4.40 15.33 -0.07
N MET A 219 4.71 14.17 0.51
CA MET A 219 5.84 14.00 1.44
C MET A 219 7.20 14.30 0.78
N ILE A 220 7.40 13.90 -0.48
CA ILE A 220 8.64 14.21 -1.20
C ILE A 220 8.79 15.71 -1.37
N ARG A 221 7.72 16.41 -1.77
CA ARG A 221 7.74 17.89 -1.89
C ARG A 221 7.98 18.59 -0.56
N GLU A 222 7.38 18.09 0.51
CA GLU A 222 7.60 18.63 1.86
C GLU A 222 9.05 18.44 2.30
N ASN A 223 9.62 17.25 2.11
CA ASN A 223 11.03 16.99 2.40
C ASN A 223 11.97 17.88 1.58
N GLU A 224 11.69 18.10 0.29
CA GLU A 224 12.46 19.04 -0.54
C GLU A 224 12.36 20.49 -0.03
N SER A 225 11.18 20.89 0.48
CA SER A 225 10.98 22.21 1.09
C SER A 225 11.77 22.35 2.40
N LEU A 226 11.72 21.34 3.26
CA LEU A 226 12.47 21.29 4.52
C LEU A 226 13.98 21.30 4.27
N LEU A 227 14.46 20.56 3.27
CA LEU A 227 15.86 20.54 2.91
C LEU A 227 16.36 21.93 2.49
N LYS A 228 15.61 22.63 1.62
CA LYS A 228 15.92 24.01 1.22
C LYS A 228 15.91 24.97 2.41
N SER A 229 14.94 24.84 3.32
CA SER A 229 14.90 25.67 4.52
C SER A 229 16.11 25.41 5.43
N SER A 230 16.50 24.14 5.60
CA SER A 230 17.68 23.75 6.36
C SER A 230 18.98 24.29 5.74
N GLU A 231 19.10 24.29 4.41
CA GLU A 231 20.24 24.88 3.70
C GLU A 231 20.33 26.39 3.97
N ILE A 232 19.22 27.13 3.82
CA ILE A 232 19.16 28.57 4.10
C ILE A 232 19.54 28.86 5.56
N LEU A 233 19.00 28.09 6.50
CA LEU A 233 19.29 28.25 7.93
C LEU A 233 20.77 27.99 8.23
N ASN A 234 21.39 27.03 7.55
CA ASN A 234 22.81 26.74 7.69
C ASN A 234 23.70 27.86 7.13
N GLU A 235 23.31 28.46 6.00
CA GLU A 235 23.98 29.65 5.46
C GLU A 235 23.86 30.85 6.41
N GLU A 236 22.69 31.08 6.98
CA GLU A 236 22.48 32.11 7.99
C GLU A 236 23.31 31.88 9.25
N LYS A 237 23.33 30.64 9.76
CA LYS A 237 24.21 30.25 10.87
C LYS A 237 25.67 30.55 10.55
N GLY A 238 26.14 30.24 9.34
CA GLY A 238 27.49 30.56 8.89
C GLY A 238 27.78 32.07 8.86
N ARG A 239 26.82 32.88 8.41
CA ARG A 239 26.93 34.36 8.43
C ARG A 239 26.99 34.91 9.86
N LEU A 240 26.13 34.42 10.75
CA LEU A 240 26.12 34.83 12.16
C LEU A 240 27.43 34.46 12.87
N LEU A 241 28.01 33.30 12.55
CA LEU A 241 29.25 32.85 13.15
C LEU A 241 30.43 33.76 12.75
N LYS A 242 30.50 34.19 11.48
CA LYS A 242 31.48 35.20 11.02
C LYS A 242 31.28 36.54 11.72
N ASN A 243 30.04 37.00 11.87
CA ASN A 243 29.73 38.24 12.58
C ASN A 243 30.15 38.17 14.06
N LYS A 244 29.93 37.01 14.70
CA LYS A 244 30.37 36.76 16.06
C LYS A 244 31.89 36.85 16.16
N GLU A 245 32.64 36.20 15.27
CA GLU A 245 34.11 36.29 15.27
C GLU A 245 34.61 37.74 15.11
N LEU A 246 33.96 38.53 14.25
CA LEU A 246 34.29 39.96 14.12
C LEU A 246 34.01 40.74 15.40
N ALA A 247 32.88 40.50 16.05
CA ALA A 247 32.53 41.14 17.33
C ALA A 247 33.49 40.70 18.45
N ASP A 248 33.83 39.42 18.55
CA ASP A 248 34.78 38.89 19.53
C ASP A 248 36.18 39.52 19.33
N ASN A 249 36.62 39.69 18.08
CA ASN A 249 37.86 40.40 17.75
C ASN A 249 37.80 41.87 18.20
N GLN A 250 36.70 42.58 17.94
CA GLN A 250 36.51 43.96 18.38
C GLN A 250 36.52 44.09 19.91
N ILE A 251 35.80 43.20 20.60
CA ILE A 251 35.77 43.14 22.07
C ILE A 251 37.19 42.92 22.59
N SER A 252 37.94 41.95 22.04
CA SER A 252 39.32 41.69 22.47
C SER A 252 40.24 42.90 22.30
N GLY A 253 40.06 43.68 21.23
CA GLY A 253 40.81 44.91 20.98
C GLY A 253 40.46 46.02 21.99
N LEU A 254 39.17 46.21 22.26
CA LEU A 254 38.69 47.19 23.24
C LEU A 254 39.12 46.82 24.66
N THR A 255 39.07 45.54 25.04
CA THR A 255 39.54 45.05 26.34
C THR A 255 41.02 45.35 26.55
N LYS A 256 41.87 45.09 25.54
CA LYS A 256 43.30 45.45 25.61
C LYS A 256 43.51 46.95 25.74
N SER A 257 42.78 47.76 24.99
CA SER A 257 42.86 49.23 25.10
C SER A 257 42.44 49.71 26.49
N LEU A 258 41.38 49.12 27.06
CA LEU A 258 40.89 49.45 28.39
C LEU A 258 41.94 49.10 29.46
N GLU A 259 42.56 47.93 29.37
CA GLU A 259 43.66 47.52 30.27
C GLU A 259 44.85 48.47 30.21
N THR A 260 45.25 48.91 29.00
CA THR A 260 46.33 49.90 28.85
C THR A 260 45.96 51.24 29.47
N PHE A 261 44.74 51.73 29.24
CA PHE A 261 44.28 52.99 29.81
C PHE A 261 44.17 52.91 31.34
N GLN A 262 43.68 51.79 31.87
CA GLN A 262 43.59 51.56 33.32
C GLN A 262 44.98 51.57 33.97
N LYS A 263 45.99 51.01 33.30
CA LYS A 263 47.38 51.06 33.75
C LYS A 263 47.92 52.49 33.75
N ASP A 264 47.71 53.25 32.67
CA ASP A 264 48.13 54.64 32.55
C ASP A 264 47.48 55.54 33.62
N VAL A 265 46.19 55.33 33.93
CA VAL A 265 45.49 56.04 35.00
C VAL A 265 46.11 55.72 36.36
N LYS A 266 46.35 54.43 36.65
CA LYS A 266 46.99 54.00 37.90
C LYS A 266 48.39 54.58 38.07
N ASP A 267 49.16 54.65 36.99
CA ASP A 267 50.50 55.24 37.00
C ASP A 267 50.46 56.76 37.24
N LYS A 268 49.44 57.46 36.71
CA LYS A 268 49.20 58.89 36.99
C LYS A 268 48.73 59.14 38.42
N GLU A 269 47.83 58.32 38.97
CA GLU A 269 47.40 58.40 40.37
C GLU A 269 48.61 58.25 41.31
N ASN A 270 49.46 57.25 41.06
CA ASN A 270 50.70 57.05 41.81
C ASN A 270 51.64 58.26 41.75
N GLN A 271 51.74 58.94 40.59
CA GLN A 271 52.54 60.17 40.46
C GLN A 271 51.97 61.37 41.20
N VAL A 272 50.64 61.45 41.36
CA VAL A 272 49.98 62.52 42.13
C VAL A 272 50.13 62.29 43.63
N GLN A 273 50.13 61.04 44.11
CA GLN A 273 50.30 60.70 45.53
C GLN A 273 51.71 60.97 46.10
N ILE A 274 52.72 61.12 45.23
CA ILE A 274 54.15 61.28 45.61
C ILE A 274 54.59 62.76 45.57
N ARG A 275 53.72 63.69 45.16
CA ARG A 275 53.93 65.14 45.23
C ARG A 275 53.28 65.76 46.46
#